data_AF-K0KRX4-F1
#
_entry.id   AF-K0KRX4-F1
#
_cell.length_a   1.000
_cell.length_b   1.000
_cell.length_c   1.000
_cell.angle_alpha   90.00
_cell.angle_beta   90.00
_cell.angle_gamma   90.00
#
_symmetry.space_group_name_H-M   'P 1'
#
loop_
_entity.id
_entity.type
_entity.pdbx_description
1 polymer ?
#
loop_
_entity_poly.entity_id
_entity_poly.type
_entity_poly.pdbx_seq_one_letter_code
_entity_poly.pdbx_strand_id
1 'polypeptide(L)'
;MSEVAVSDVYIDDSISFESFKLDPRLIQAIKQLGFKNPTLVQSKAIPLALQEKRDIIAKASTGSGKTVAYSVPVVQSILNAKANNNSSDHEISSIILVPTKELATQVTSFLEKLILYCGKSIKILNLSNQINEQVQHSLLLENPEILVSTPSRLINSLQKNNDSIDLSKLTYLVIDEVDLILSYGYQEDLDKLASYLPLKKTLQTFLMSATLSEDIQDLKTKFCRSPAILKLNDDELNNKSKLVQYYAKTTEFDKFLLSYVIFKLNLIKGKTLIFVNNIDRGYRLKLFLEQFGIKSCILNSELPINSRLHIVDEYNKNVYNLLIATDDSDNIQENDEEDEDQEGEGEVENNDKSNKKDSKLKKDKEYGVSRGVDFKNVACVLNFDLPLSAKSYVHRVGRTARAGKAGISLSFVIPEKEVGKHKASFLKSTKRDEKILRRIIKQQNKLGFEIKPYQFDMKQVEGFRYRSEDAFRSVTQVSIREARVKELKNELLTNEKLKRHFEENPQDLASLRHDKELHPARVQTHLKRIPNYLLPEGARTDEKKISFVPFHKNKINKKKMGKKKGGKIDPLKSFKSKK
;
A
#
# COMPACT_ATOMS: atom_id res chain seq x y z
N MET A 1 5.26 -24.51 1.73
CA MET A 1 4.02 -24.47 2.53
C MET A 1 4.01 -23.13 3.27
N SER A 2 3.26 -22.16 2.77
CA SER A 2 3.05 -20.89 3.47
C SER A 2 1.59 -20.87 3.91
N GLU A 3 1.35 -21.25 5.16
CA GLU A 3 0.04 -21.11 5.80
C GLU A 3 -0.32 -19.63 5.80
N VAL A 4 -1.38 -19.26 5.08
CA VAL A 4 -2.06 -17.98 5.30
C VAL A 4 -2.85 -18.16 6.59
N ALA A 5 -2.17 -18.01 7.72
CA ALA A 5 -2.80 -18.08 9.03
C ALA A 5 -3.77 -16.89 9.14
N VAL A 6 -5.06 -17.18 9.01
CA VAL A 6 -6.12 -16.27 9.46
C VAL A 6 -5.94 -16.12 10.97
N SER A 7 -5.83 -14.89 11.48
CA SER A 7 -5.60 -14.72 12.91
C SER A 7 -6.77 -15.28 13.72
N ASP A 8 -6.48 -16.01 14.79
CA ASP A 8 -7.47 -16.63 15.69
C ASP A 8 -8.56 -15.65 16.16
N VAL A 9 -8.25 -14.35 16.17
CA VAL A 9 -9.19 -13.27 16.53
C VAL A 9 -10.41 -13.20 15.61
N TYR A 10 -10.31 -13.64 14.35
CA TYR A 10 -11.44 -13.61 13.42
C TYR A 10 -12.23 -14.92 13.41
N ILE A 11 -11.76 -15.98 14.08
CA ILE A 11 -12.37 -17.30 14.03
C ILE A 11 -13.64 -17.32 14.89
N ASP A 12 -14.72 -17.86 14.32
CA ASP A 12 -15.97 -18.12 15.02
C ASP A 12 -16.00 -19.57 15.50
N ASP A 13 -15.56 -19.81 16.74
CA ASP A 13 -15.50 -21.16 17.31
C ASP A 13 -16.87 -21.78 17.59
N SER A 14 -17.96 -21.00 17.47
CA SER A 14 -19.31 -21.49 17.71
C SER A 14 -19.89 -22.25 16.51
N ILE A 15 -19.29 -22.10 15.32
CA ILE A 15 -19.81 -22.63 14.06
C ILE A 15 -18.71 -23.43 13.33
N SER A 16 -19.12 -24.45 12.61
CA SER A 16 -18.26 -25.29 11.77
C SER A 16 -18.71 -25.22 10.31
N PHE A 17 -17.79 -25.36 9.35
CA PHE A 17 -18.12 -25.33 7.91
C PHE A 17 -19.14 -26.40 7.50
N GLU A 18 -19.16 -27.52 8.21
CA GLU A 18 -20.13 -28.60 8.04
C GLU A 18 -21.57 -28.15 8.27
N SER A 19 -21.79 -27.13 9.11
CA SER A 19 -23.13 -26.59 9.39
C SER A 19 -23.77 -25.90 8.17
N PHE A 20 -22.97 -25.46 7.19
CA PHE A 20 -23.44 -24.75 6.00
C PHE A 20 -23.99 -25.68 4.91
N LYS A 21 -23.99 -27.01 5.12
CA LYS A 21 -24.48 -28.03 4.16
C LYS A 21 -23.84 -27.90 2.77
N LEU A 22 -22.52 -27.71 2.75
CA LEU A 22 -21.74 -27.60 1.51
C LEU A 22 -21.52 -28.98 0.85
N ASP A 23 -21.17 -28.98 -0.45
CA ASP A 23 -20.77 -30.17 -1.20
C ASP A 23 -19.57 -30.84 -0.50
N PRO A 24 -19.58 -32.17 -0.32
CA PRO A 24 -18.49 -32.89 0.35
C PRO A 24 -17.10 -32.62 -0.25
N ARG A 25 -17.01 -32.41 -1.57
CA ARG A 25 -15.75 -32.10 -2.28
C ARG A 25 -15.22 -30.72 -1.88
N LEU A 26 -16.13 -29.76 -1.68
CA LEU A 26 -15.78 -28.41 -1.24
C LEU A 26 -15.31 -28.42 0.22
N ILE A 27 -15.99 -29.18 1.10
CA ILE A 27 -15.58 -29.36 2.50
C ILE A 27 -14.18 -29.98 2.58
N GLN A 28 -13.90 -30.99 1.74
CA GLN A 28 -12.58 -31.62 1.68
C GLN A 28 -11.49 -30.63 1.28
N ALA A 29 -11.75 -29.78 0.28
CA ALA A 29 -10.82 -28.73 -0.13
C ALA A 29 -10.57 -27.70 0.98
N ILE A 30 -11.63 -27.26 1.68
CA ILE A 30 -11.53 -26.32 2.82
C ILE A 30 -10.65 -26.89 3.93
N LYS A 31 -10.81 -28.18 4.27
CA LYS A 31 -9.97 -28.86 5.27
C LYS A 31 -8.51 -28.95 4.83
N GLN A 32 -8.25 -29.29 3.56
CA GLN A 32 -6.88 -29.36 3.03
C GLN A 32 -6.19 -28.00 3.00
N LEU A 33 -6.96 -26.92 2.80
CA LEU A 33 -6.47 -25.54 2.90
C LEU A 33 -6.14 -25.11 4.34
N GLY A 34 -6.47 -25.93 5.35
CA GLY A 34 -6.15 -25.69 6.76
C GLY A 34 -7.20 -24.86 7.50
N PHE A 35 -8.35 -24.59 6.89
CA PHE A 35 -9.44 -23.88 7.58
C PHE A 35 -10.20 -24.84 8.49
N LYS A 36 -10.04 -24.67 9.80
CA LYS A 36 -10.77 -25.46 10.81
C LYS A 36 -12.19 -24.95 11.01
N ASN A 37 -12.30 -23.66 11.34
CA ASN A 37 -13.54 -22.97 11.66
C ASN A 37 -13.69 -21.73 10.75
N PRO A 38 -14.93 -21.33 10.40
CA PRO A 38 -15.17 -20.12 9.63
C PRO A 38 -14.81 -18.87 10.42
N THR A 39 -14.47 -17.79 9.71
CA THR A 39 -14.34 -16.47 10.35
C THR A 39 -15.70 -15.82 10.61
N LEU A 40 -15.76 -14.78 11.45
CA LEU A 40 -16.96 -14.00 11.71
C LEU A 40 -17.60 -13.41 10.42
N VAL A 41 -16.79 -13.05 9.41
CA VAL A 41 -17.30 -12.63 8.10
C VAL A 41 -17.98 -13.82 7.41
N GLN A 42 -17.31 -14.97 7.41
CA GLN A 42 -17.74 -16.18 6.72
C GLN A 42 -19.00 -16.76 7.38
N SER A 43 -19.06 -16.82 8.71
CA SER A 43 -20.18 -17.39 9.45
C SER A 43 -21.48 -16.61 9.24
N LYS A 44 -21.40 -15.29 9.02
CA LYS A 44 -22.55 -14.45 8.69
C LYS A 44 -22.83 -14.40 7.19
N ALA A 45 -21.81 -14.25 6.34
CA ALA A 45 -22.00 -14.06 4.91
C ALA A 45 -22.44 -15.33 4.18
N ILE A 46 -21.88 -16.50 4.51
CA ILE A 46 -22.13 -17.75 3.78
C ILE A 46 -23.62 -18.16 3.88
N PRO A 47 -24.27 -18.18 5.06
CA PRO A 47 -25.68 -18.52 5.16
C PRO A 47 -26.59 -17.51 4.44
N LEU A 48 -26.36 -16.20 4.60
CA LEU A 48 -27.12 -15.14 3.92
C LEU A 48 -27.03 -15.28 2.40
N ALA A 49 -25.84 -15.64 1.91
CA ALA A 49 -25.60 -15.83 0.48
C ALA A 49 -26.28 -17.08 -0.07
N LEU A 50 -26.16 -18.22 0.63
CA LEU A 50 -26.65 -19.52 0.14
C LEU A 50 -28.15 -19.74 0.36
N GLN A 51 -28.65 -19.41 1.56
CA GLN A 51 -30.00 -19.74 2.00
C GLN A 51 -30.98 -18.63 1.65
N GLU A 52 -30.65 -17.38 2.00
CA GLU A 52 -31.53 -16.23 1.75
C GLU A 52 -31.36 -15.61 0.35
N LYS A 53 -30.31 -16.01 -0.39
CA LYS A 53 -29.98 -15.49 -1.73
C LYS A 53 -29.94 -13.95 -1.78
N ARG A 54 -29.47 -13.32 -0.70
CA ARG A 54 -29.35 -11.86 -0.59
C ARG A 54 -28.01 -11.34 -1.09
N ASP A 55 -27.99 -10.14 -1.61
CA ASP A 55 -26.75 -9.42 -1.88
C ASP A 55 -26.03 -9.11 -0.58
N ILE A 56 -24.69 -9.12 -0.62
CA ILE A 56 -23.87 -8.97 0.58
C ILE A 56 -22.98 -7.75 0.40
N ILE A 57 -23.07 -6.80 1.35
CA ILE A 57 -22.08 -5.74 1.50
C ILE A 57 -21.37 -5.99 2.81
N ALA A 58 -20.11 -6.42 2.76
CA ALA A 58 -19.33 -6.67 3.96
C ALA A 58 -18.25 -5.61 4.15
N LYS A 59 -18.30 -4.93 5.30
CA LYS A 59 -17.21 -4.13 5.82
C LYS A 59 -16.32 -5.01 6.69
N ALA A 60 -15.15 -5.37 6.17
CA ALA A 60 -14.17 -6.16 6.91
C ALA A 60 -12.71 -5.86 6.47
N SER A 61 -11.80 -5.91 7.44
CA SER A 61 -10.37 -5.66 7.24
C SER A 61 -9.70 -6.71 6.34
N THR A 62 -8.52 -6.40 5.79
CA THR A 62 -7.72 -7.38 5.05
C THR A 62 -7.28 -8.52 5.97
N GLY A 63 -7.36 -9.76 5.51
CA GLY A 63 -7.04 -10.95 6.32
C GLY A 63 -8.18 -11.49 7.19
N SER A 64 -9.35 -10.84 7.21
CA SER A 64 -10.58 -11.32 7.88
C SER A 64 -11.28 -12.51 7.19
N GLY A 65 -10.72 -12.97 6.06
CA GLY A 65 -11.26 -14.11 5.31
C GLY A 65 -12.34 -13.76 4.28
N LYS A 66 -12.41 -12.51 3.81
CA LYS A 66 -13.34 -12.02 2.77
C LYS A 66 -13.40 -12.91 1.52
N THR A 67 -12.23 -13.34 1.04
CA THR A 67 -12.12 -14.20 -0.15
C THR A 67 -12.93 -15.50 -0.02
N VAL A 68 -12.80 -16.19 1.12
CA VAL A 68 -13.57 -17.42 1.38
C VAL A 68 -15.07 -17.10 1.49
N ALA A 69 -15.41 -15.96 2.11
CA ALA A 69 -16.79 -15.56 2.38
C ALA A 69 -17.64 -15.39 1.11
N TYR A 70 -17.06 -14.95 -0.02
CA TYR A 70 -17.74 -14.97 -1.32
C TYR A 70 -17.42 -16.21 -2.18
N SER A 71 -16.20 -16.75 -2.11
CA SER A 71 -15.79 -17.84 -3.01
C SER A 71 -16.55 -19.13 -2.73
N VAL A 72 -16.77 -19.46 -1.45
CA VAL A 72 -17.52 -20.66 -1.04
C VAL A 72 -18.96 -20.64 -1.55
N PRO A 73 -19.78 -19.59 -1.30
CA PRO A 73 -21.15 -19.57 -1.77
C PRO A 73 -21.28 -19.56 -3.30
N VAL A 74 -20.36 -18.88 -4.00
CA VAL A 74 -20.30 -18.87 -5.47
C VAL A 74 -20.04 -20.28 -6.00
N VAL A 75 -18.95 -20.93 -5.56
CA VAL A 75 -18.58 -22.29 -6.00
C VAL A 75 -19.69 -23.30 -5.67
N GLN A 76 -20.23 -23.26 -4.45
CA GLN A 76 -21.32 -24.15 -4.04
C GLN A 76 -22.55 -24.01 -4.94
N SER A 77 -22.90 -22.78 -5.29
CA SER A 77 -24.09 -22.54 -6.10
C SER A 77 -23.92 -22.97 -7.55
N ILE A 78 -22.71 -22.82 -8.11
CA ILE A 78 -22.37 -23.36 -9.43
C ILE A 78 -22.47 -24.89 -9.44
N LEU A 79 -21.96 -25.56 -8.40
CA LEU A 79 -22.08 -27.02 -8.27
C LEU A 79 -23.54 -27.48 -8.19
N ASN A 80 -24.38 -26.79 -7.40
CA ASN A 80 -25.80 -27.10 -7.29
C ASN A 80 -26.53 -26.93 -8.64
N ALA A 81 -26.22 -25.87 -9.38
CA ALA A 81 -26.82 -25.63 -10.69
C ALA A 81 -26.48 -26.74 -11.69
N LYS A 82 -25.22 -27.19 -11.70
CA LYS A 82 -24.78 -28.31 -12.56
C LYS A 82 -25.39 -29.65 -12.17
N ALA A 83 -25.54 -29.92 -10.87
CA ALA A 83 -26.19 -31.14 -10.39
C ALA A 83 -27.68 -31.20 -10.79
N ASN A 84 -28.36 -30.05 -10.85
CA ASN A 84 -29.79 -29.98 -11.17
C ASN A 84 -30.07 -30.01 -12.68
N ASN A 85 -29.21 -29.38 -13.50
CA ASN A 85 -29.48 -29.21 -14.93
C ASN A 85 -29.05 -30.39 -15.81
N ASN A 86 -28.28 -31.37 -15.30
CA ASN A 86 -27.73 -32.52 -16.03
C ASN A 86 -27.01 -32.18 -17.37
N SER A 87 -26.79 -30.90 -17.65
CA SER A 87 -26.08 -30.42 -18.83
C SER A 87 -24.60 -30.27 -18.51
N SER A 88 -23.77 -30.76 -19.43
CA SER A 88 -22.32 -30.55 -19.40
C SER A 88 -21.91 -29.19 -19.97
N ASP A 89 -22.87 -28.33 -20.31
CA ASP A 89 -22.60 -27.06 -20.94
C ASP A 89 -21.91 -26.11 -19.95
N HIS A 90 -20.76 -25.63 -20.39
CA HIS A 90 -19.95 -24.66 -19.69
C HIS A 90 -20.47 -23.27 -20.04
N GLU A 91 -20.77 -22.45 -19.03
CA GLU A 91 -21.33 -21.11 -19.18
C GLU A 91 -20.75 -20.19 -18.11
N ILE A 92 -20.53 -18.92 -18.47
CA ILE A 92 -20.00 -17.92 -17.54
C ILE A 92 -21.10 -17.58 -16.52
N SER A 93 -20.88 -18.03 -15.28
CA SER A 93 -21.86 -17.90 -14.20
C SER A 93 -21.43 -16.88 -13.14
N SER A 94 -20.12 -16.63 -12.99
CA SER A 94 -19.57 -15.71 -12.00
C SER A 94 -18.45 -14.82 -12.55
N ILE A 95 -18.47 -13.55 -12.16
CA ILE A 95 -17.39 -12.60 -12.36
C ILE A 95 -16.89 -12.12 -11.00
N ILE A 96 -15.57 -12.14 -10.81
CA ILE A 96 -14.88 -11.61 -9.64
C ILE A 96 -13.96 -10.47 -10.10
N LEU A 97 -14.35 -9.26 -9.72
CA LEU A 97 -13.59 -8.03 -9.95
C LEU A 97 -12.68 -7.75 -8.76
N VAL A 98 -11.42 -7.48 -9.07
CA VAL A 98 -10.40 -7.12 -8.10
C VAL A 98 -9.62 -5.89 -8.57
N PRO A 99 -9.03 -5.10 -7.65
CA PRO A 99 -8.33 -3.86 -8.00
C PRO A 99 -7.01 -4.04 -8.75
N THR A 100 -6.27 -5.13 -8.54
CA THR A 100 -4.96 -5.33 -9.19
C THR A 100 -4.78 -6.71 -9.79
N LYS A 101 -3.83 -6.83 -10.72
CA LYS A 101 -3.48 -8.10 -11.38
C LYS A 101 -2.88 -9.11 -10.38
N GLU A 102 -2.13 -8.62 -9.40
CA GLU A 102 -1.53 -9.45 -8.37
C GLU A 102 -2.61 -10.05 -7.47
N LEU A 103 -3.61 -9.23 -7.10
CA LEU A 103 -4.75 -9.73 -6.33
C LEU A 103 -5.60 -10.70 -7.16
N ALA A 104 -5.77 -10.45 -8.46
CA ALA A 104 -6.41 -11.41 -9.37
C ALA A 104 -5.70 -12.76 -9.33
N THR A 105 -4.37 -12.75 -9.45
CA THR A 105 -3.55 -13.97 -9.39
C THR A 105 -3.68 -14.69 -8.06
N GLN A 106 -3.72 -13.94 -6.94
CA GLN A 106 -3.92 -14.51 -5.60
C GLN A 106 -5.30 -15.16 -5.45
N VAL A 107 -6.35 -14.48 -5.90
CA VAL A 107 -7.73 -14.99 -5.86
C VAL A 107 -7.88 -16.20 -6.77
N THR A 108 -7.34 -16.18 -7.99
CA THR A 108 -7.33 -17.34 -8.90
C THR A 108 -6.62 -18.53 -8.29
N SER A 109 -5.41 -18.35 -7.74
CA SER A 109 -4.68 -19.45 -7.09
C SER A 109 -5.40 -20.00 -5.86
N PHE A 110 -6.13 -19.16 -5.14
CA PHE A 110 -6.97 -19.59 -4.04
C PHE A 110 -8.16 -20.42 -4.53
N LEU A 111 -8.89 -19.93 -5.55
CA LEU A 111 -10.03 -20.63 -6.14
C LEU A 111 -9.62 -21.98 -6.72
N GLU A 112 -8.49 -22.07 -7.43
CA GLU A 112 -7.95 -23.34 -7.97
C GLU A 112 -7.75 -24.38 -6.86
N LYS A 113 -7.25 -23.98 -5.69
CA LYS A 113 -7.11 -24.88 -4.53
C LYS A 113 -8.47 -25.22 -3.92
N LEU A 114 -9.40 -24.28 -3.89
CA LEU A 114 -10.76 -24.49 -3.38
C LEU A 114 -11.54 -25.47 -4.27
N ILE A 115 -11.32 -25.44 -5.59
CA ILE A 115 -11.98 -26.33 -6.55
C ILE A 115 -11.15 -27.59 -6.87
N LEU A 116 -10.08 -27.90 -6.12
CA LEU A 116 -9.17 -29.01 -6.43
C LEU A 116 -9.91 -30.34 -6.65
N TYR A 117 -10.91 -30.63 -5.80
CA TYR A 117 -11.75 -31.83 -5.89
C TYR A 117 -12.98 -31.65 -6.80
N CYS A 118 -13.18 -30.45 -7.34
CA CYS A 118 -14.28 -30.06 -8.23
C CYS A 118 -13.82 -29.76 -9.67
N GLY A 119 -12.53 -29.92 -9.98
CA GLY A 119 -11.89 -29.37 -11.19
C GLY A 119 -12.42 -29.88 -12.54
N LYS A 120 -13.15 -30.99 -12.57
CA LYS A 120 -13.87 -31.44 -13.80
C LYS A 120 -15.14 -30.65 -14.06
N SER A 121 -15.69 -29.98 -13.05
CA SER A 121 -16.98 -29.30 -13.10
C SER A 121 -16.86 -27.79 -13.19
N ILE A 122 -15.72 -27.20 -12.79
CA ILE A 122 -15.53 -25.75 -12.75
C ILE A 122 -14.18 -25.39 -13.37
N LYS A 123 -14.21 -24.52 -14.37
CA LYS A 123 -13.06 -23.87 -14.98
C LYS A 123 -13.03 -22.41 -14.54
N ILE A 124 -11.81 -21.92 -14.34
CA ILE A 124 -11.53 -20.55 -13.91
C ILE A 124 -10.62 -19.92 -14.95
N LEU A 125 -10.93 -18.70 -15.38
CA LEU A 125 -10.06 -17.93 -16.25
C LEU A 125 -9.74 -16.58 -15.63
N ASN A 126 -8.44 -16.26 -15.57
CA ASN A 126 -7.96 -14.95 -15.14
C ASN A 126 -7.59 -14.08 -16.34
N LEU A 127 -8.42 -13.08 -16.62
CA LEU A 127 -8.22 -12.13 -17.74
C LEU A 127 -7.16 -11.07 -17.45
N SER A 128 -6.69 -10.97 -16.21
CA SER A 128 -5.65 -10.01 -15.80
C SER A 128 -4.25 -10.46 -16.21
N ASN A 129 -4.07 -11.75 -16.50
CA ASN A 129 -2.80 -12.32 -16.90
C ASN A 129 -2.38 -11.80 -18.28
N GLN A 130 -1.08 -11.55 -18.45
CA GLN A 130 -0.51 -11.20 -19.76
C GLN A 130 -0.39 -12.44 -20.62
N ILE A 131 -1.50 -12.86 -21.21
CA ILE A 131 -1.57 -13.95 -22.16
C ILE A 131 -1.78 -13.33 -23.55
N ASN A 132 -1.26 -14.00 -24.59
CA ASN A 132 -1.50 -13.58 -25.98
C ASN A 132 -3.02 -13.57 -26.26
N GLU A 133 -3.51 -12.54 -26.95
CA GLU A 133 -4.93 -12.34 -27.24
C GLU A 133 -5.57 -13.56 -27.92
N GLN A 134 -4.83 -14.26 -28.79
CA GLN A 134 -5.29 -15.49 -29.44
C GLN A 134 -5.53 -16.63 -28.46
N VAL A 135 -4.64 -16.79 -27.48
CA VAL A 135 -4.76 -17.84 -26.45
C VAL A 135 -5.89 -17.49 -25.49
N GLN A 136 -6.01 -16.21 -25.10
CA GLN A 136 -7.13 -15.75 -24.28
C GLN A 136 -8.48 -15.99 -24.98
N HIS A 137 -8.57 -15.72 -26.28
CA HIS A 137 -9.77 -15.98 -27.07
C HIS A 137 -10.10 -17.48 -27.11
N SER A 138 -9.11 -18.35 -27.30
CA SER A 138 -9.33 -19.81 -27.24
C SER A 138 -9.85 -20.27 -25.88
N LEU A 139 -9.33 -19.72 -24.78
CA LEU A 139 -9.78 -20.06 -23.42
C LEU A 139 -11.19 -19.53 -23.12
N LEU A 140 -11.57 -18.39 -23.70
CA LEU A 140 -12.92 -17.84 -23.57
C LEU A 140 -13.95 -18.70 -24.30
N LEU A 141 -13.62 -19.26 -25.46
CA LEU A 141 -14.48 -20.19 -26.20
C LEU A 141 -14.76 -21.49 -25.44
N GLU A 142 -13.94 -21.84 -24.44
CA GLU A 142 -14.23 -22.96 -23.54
C GLU A 142 -15.28 -22.64 -22.46
N ASN A 143 -15.82 -21.42 -22.44
CA ASN A 143 -16.85 -20.91 -21.54
C ASN A 143 -16.57 -21.16 -20.05
N PRO A 144 -15.48 -20.61 -19.48
CA PRO A 144 -15.16 -20.81 -18.08
C PRO A 144 -16.29 -20.34 -17.14
N GLU A 145 -16.58 -21.08 -16.09
CA GLU A 145 -17.66 -20.73 -15.14
C GLU A 145 -17.36 -19.48 -14.34
N ILE A 146 -16.09 -19.27 -13.99
CA ILE A 146 -15.63 -18.16 -13.14
C ILE A 146 -14.59 -17.34 -13.89
N LEU A 147 -14.89 -16.06 -14.11
CA LEU A 147 -13.94 -15.07 -14.61
C LEU A 147 -13.38 -14.24 -13.46
N VAL A 148 -12.06 -14.13 -13.38
CA VAL A 148 -11.37 -13.22 -12.45
C VAL A 148 -10.67 -12.13 -13.26
N SER A 149 -10.93 -10.85 -12.98
CA SER A 149 -10.36 -9.75 -13.76
C SER A 149 -10.25 -8.44 -12.98
N THR A 150 -9.43 -7.51 -13.46
CA THR A 150 -9.61 -6.09 -13.15
C THR A 150 -10.75 -5.50 -14.01
N PRO A 151 -11.45 -4.44 -13.55
CA PRO A 151 -12.57 -3.83 -14.28
C PRO A 151 -12.19 -3.40 -15.71
N SER A 152 -11.09 -2.67 -15.85
CA SER A 152 -10.57 -2.21 -17.14
C SER A 152 -10.27 -3.34 -18.13
N ARG A 153 -9.74 -4.47 -17.65
CA ARG A 153 -9.43 -5.63 -18.50
C ARG A 153 -10.67 -6.37 -18.95
N LEU A 154 -11.66 -6.49 -18.08
CA LEU A 154 -12.93 -7.11 -18.43
C LEU A 154 -13.66 -6.28 -19.49
N ILE A 155 -13.74 -4.96 -19.31
CA ILE A 155 -14.38 -4.06 -20.29
C ILE A 155 -13.70 -4.12 -21.65
N ASN A 156 -12.37 -4.09 -21.68
CA ASN A 156 -11.62 -4.22 -22.93
C ASN A 156 -11.88 -5.58 -23.61
N SER A 157 -11.94 -6.66 -22.82
CA SER A 157 -12.26 -7.99 -23.35
C SER A 157 -13.68 -8.10 -23.90
N LEU A 158 -14.66 -7.46 -23.24
CA LEU A 158 -16.05 -7.38 -23.70
C LEU A 158 -16.12 -6.60 -25.01
N GLN A 159 -15.54 -5.39 -25.06
CA GLN A 159 -15.57 -4.54 -26.25
C GLN A 159 -14.90 -5.17 -27.48
N LYS A 160 -13.79 -5.88 -27.28
CA LYS A 160 -13.05 -6.52 -28.38
C LYS A 160 -13.68 -7.83 -28.84
N ASN A 161 -14.22 -8.61 -27.91
CA ASN A 161 -14.69 -9.97 -28.19
C ASN A 161 -16.20 -10.10 -27.90
N ASN A 162 -17.00 -9.16 -28.40
CA ASN A 162 -18.46 -9.08 -28.17
C ASN A 162 -19.19 -10.41 -28.42
N ASP A 163 -18.74 -11.24 -29.36
CA ASP A 163 -19.40 -12.51 -29.71
C ASP A 163 -18.96 -13.70 -28.83
N SER A 164 -17.86 -13.59 -28.09
CA SER A 164 -17.27 -14.72 -27.32
C SER A 164 -17.62 -14.72 -25.84
N ILE A 165 -18.14 -13.61 -25.30
CA ILE A 165 -18.45 -13.46 -23.88
C ILE A 165 -19.93 -13.15 -23.72
N ASP A 166 -20.74 -14.21 -23.55
CA ASP A 166 -22.14 -14.05 -23.19
C ASP A 166 -22.29 -13.94 -21.66
N LEU A 167 -22.79 -12.79 -21.20
CA LEU A 167 -23.07 -12.51 -19.78
C LEU A 167 -24.57 -12.60 -19.45
N SER A 168 -25.41 -13.04 -20.38
CA SER A 168 -26.87 -13.12 -20.20
C SER A 168 -27.28 -14.03 -19.03
N LYS A 169 -26.50 -15.10 -18.78
CA LYS A 169 -26.73 -16.11 -17.72
C LYS A 169 -25.91 -15.88 -16.46
N LEU A 170 -25.28 -14.71 -16.33
CA LEU A 170 -24.48 -14.39 -15.15
C LEU A 170 -25.37 -14.37 -13.89
N THR A 171 -24.96 -15.11 -12.86
CA THR A 171 -25.69 -15.24 -11.60
C THR A 171 -24.96 -14.61 -10.42
N TYR A 172 -23.64 -14.47 -10.48
CA TYR A 172 -22.84 -13.90 -9.39
C TYR A 172 -21.90 -12.81 -9.87
N LEU A 173 -21.94 -11.65 -9.20
CA LEU A 173 -20.95 -10.60 -9.34
C LEU A 173 -20.26 -10.37 -7.99
N VAL A 174 -18.94 -10.45 -7.96
CA VAL A 174 -18.14 -10.10 -6.79
C VAL A 174 -17.29 -8.90 -7.14
N ILE A 175 -17.31 -7.88 -6.29
CA ILE A 175 -16.40 -6.73 -6.33
C ILE A 175 -15.63 -6.75 -5.02
N ASP A 176 -14.38 -7.21 -5.07
CA ASP A 176 -13.48 -7.33 -3.93
C ASP A 176 -12.61 -6.08 -3.78
N GLU A 177 -12.37 -5.66 -2.55
CA GLU A 177 -11.68 -4.41 -2.21
C GLU A 177 -12.26 -3.20 -2.98
N VAL A 178 -13.56 -2.93 -2.80
CA VAL A 178 -14.30 -1.88 -3.54
C VAL A 178 -13.69 -0.49 -3.35
N ASP A 179 -13.31 -0.14 -2.13
CA ASP A 179 -12.64 1.12 -1.81
C ASP A 179 -11.37 1.32 -2.63
N LEU A 180 -10.68 0.23 -2.88
CA LEU A 180 -9.47 0.12 -3.67
C LEU A 180 -9.73 0.29 -5.16
N ILE A 181 -10.76 -0.38 -5.69
CA ILE A 181 -11.21 -0.26 -7.08
C ILE A 181 -11.59 1.18 -7.41
N LEU A 182 -12.35 1.82 -6.52
CA LEU A 182 -12.72 3.23 -6.63
C LEU A 182 -11.49 4.13 -6.55
N SER A 183 -10.59 3.84 -5.62
CA SER A 183 -9.32 4.56 -5.49
C SER A 183 -8.36 4.33 -6.64
N TYR A 184 -8.64 3.45 -7.61
CA TYR A 184 -7.86 3.29 -8.84
C TYR A 184 -8.55 3.90 -10.08
N GLY A 185 -9.59 4.71 -9.85
CA GLY A 185 -10.28 5.41 -10.94
C GLY A 185 -11.15 4.49 -11.82
N TYR A 186 -11.42 3.25 -11.42
CA TYR A 186 -12.24 2.31 -12.20
C TYR A 186 -13.74 2.60 -12.18
N GLN A 187 -14.18 3.76 -11.67
CA GLN A 187 -15.59 4.11 -11.59
C GLN A 187 -16.26 4.13 -12.96
N GLU A 188 -15.61 4.74 -13.97
CA GLU A 188 -16.14 4.76 -15.34
C GLU A 188 -16.21 3.36 -15.96
N ASP A 189 -15.25 2.49 -15.65
CA ASP A 189 -15.23 1.11 -16.14
C ASP A 189 -16.35 0.29 -15.49
N LEU A 190 -16.62 0.49 -14.20
CA LEU A 190 -17.75 -0.13 -13.51
C LEU A 190 -19.08 0.37 -14.08
N ASP A 191 -19.21 1.67 -14.34
CA ASP A 191 -20.42 2.25 -14.92
C ASP A 191 -20.69 1.71 -16.33
N LYS A 192 -19.64 1.54 -17.14
CA LYS A 192 -19.74 0.85 -18.43
C LYS A 192 -20.10 -0.62 -18.24
N LEU A 193 -19.52 -1.30 -17.26
CA LEU A 193 -19.82 -2.71 -17.01
C LEU A 193 -21.29 -2.92 -16.64
N ALA A 194 -21.88 -2.00 -15.89
CA ALA A 194 -23.28 -2.07 -15.49
C ALA A 194 -24.26 -2.19 -16.68
N SER A 195 -23.91 -1.69 -17.87
CA SER A 195 -24.76 -1.83 -19.06
C SER A 195 -24.71 -3.22 -19.71
N TYR A 196 -23.64 -3.99 -19.46
CA TYR A 196 -23.48 -5.37 -19.96
C TYR A 196 -24.07 -6.42 -19.02
N LEU A 197 -24.36 -6.07 -17.76
CA LEU A 197 -24.74 -7.02 -16.73
C LEU A 197 -26.28 -7.15 -16.56
N PRO A 198 -26.81 -8.35 -16.26
CA PRO A 198 -28.23 -8.57 -16.02
C PRO A 198 -28.67 -8.14 -14.60
N LEU A 199 -28.40 -6.89 -14.21
CA LEU A 199 -28.51 -6.36 -12.83
C LEU A 199 -29.90 -6.48 -12.17
N LYS A 200 -30.99 -6.71 -12.92
CA LYS A 200 -32.37 -6.58 -12.42
C LYS A 200 -33.17 -7.89 -12.31
N LYS A 201 -32.62 -9.06 -12.66
CA LYS A 201 -33.39 -10.31 -12.72
C LYS A 201 -32.87 -11.43 -11.82
N THR A 202 -31.58 -11.77 -11.89
CA THR A 202 -31.04 -13.01 -11.30
C THR A 202 -29.65 -12.88 -10.68
N LEU A 203 -29.05 -11.69 -10.71
CA LEU A 203 -27.68 -11.46 -10.27
C LEU A 203 -27.62 -11.24 -8.75
N GLN A 204 -26.87 -12.10 -8.04
CA GLN A 204 -26.48 -11.88 -6.66
C GLN A 204 -25.12 -11.17 -6.61
N THR A 205 -25.05 -10.05 -5.90
CA THR A 205 -23.85 -9.20 -5.82
C THR A 205 -23.18 -9.26 -4.46
N PHE A 206 -21.86 -9.36 -4.45
CA PHE A 206 -21.01 -9.26 -3.27
C PHE A 206 -20.11 -8.02 -3.38
N LEU A 207 -20.26 -7.06 -2.47
CA LEU A 207 -19.36 -5.91 -2.33
C LEU A 207 -18.54 -6.07 -1.06
N MET A 208 -17.24 -6.31 -1.21
CA MET A 208 -16.32 -6.52 -0.09
C MET A 208 -15.39 -5.30 0.03
N SER A 209 -15.41 -4.63 1.18
CA SER A 209 -14.61 -3.41 1.38
C SER A 209 -14.10 -3.30 2.82
N ALA A 210 -12.98 -2.61 3.03
CA ALA A 210 -12.55 -2.26 4.39
C ALA A 210 -13.36 -1.09 4.98
N THR A 211 -13.98 -0.27 4.13
CA THR A 211 -14.68 0.96 4.55
C THR A 211 -16.09 1.03 3.96
N LEU A 212 -16.93 1.89 4.55
CA LEU A 212 -18.23 2.26 4.01
C LEU A 212 -18.18 3.77 3.73
N SER A 213 -17.82 4.16 2.51
CA SER A 213 -17.86 5.54 2.01
C SER A 213 -19.18 5.83 1.29
N GLU A 214 -19.45 7.09 0.99
CA GLU A 214 -20.59 7.52 0.16
C GLU A 214 -20.51 6.89 -1.25
N ASP A 215 -19.32 6.79 -1.83
CA ASP A 215 -19.10 6.15 -3.14
C ASP A 215 -19.56 4.67 -3.17
N ILE A 216 -19.46 3.96 -2.04
CA ILE A 216 -19.95 2.58 -1.92
C ILE A 216 -21.49 2.56 -1.86
N GLN A 217 -22.12 3.63 -1.36
CA GLN A 217 -23.58 3.77 -1.41
C GLN A 217 -24.06 3.95 -2.85
N ASP A 218 -23.31 4.65 -3.70
CA ASP A 218 -23.60 4.75 -5.13
C ASP A 218 -23.51 3.38 -5.81
N LEU A 219 -22.45 2.61 -5.54
CA LEU A 219 -22.33 1.24 -6.06
C LEU A 219 -23.43 0.32 -5.52
N LYS A 220 -23.84 0.49 -4.26
CA LYS A 220 -24.96 -0.24 -3.66
C LYS A 220 -26.26 -0.01 -4.46
N THR A 221 -26.57 1.23 -4.82
CA THR A 221 -27.80 1.54 -5.57
C THR A 221 -27.73 1.05 -7.01
N LYS A 222 -26.55 1.03 -7.62
CA LYS A 222 -26.33 0.56 -9.00
C LYS A 222 -26.33 -0.98 -9.14
N PHE A 223 -25.60 -1.68 -8.28
CA PHE A 223 -25.30 -3.11 -8.45
C PHE A 223 -26.07 -4.06 -7.54
N CYS A 224 -26.69 -3.58 -6.45
CA CYS A 224 -27.32 -4.43 -5.45
C CYS A 224 -28.84 -4.23 -5.36
N ARG A 225 -29.55 -5.30 -4.97
CA ARG A 225 -30.97 -5.36 -4.62
C ARG A 225 -31.12 -5.76 -3.15
N SER A 226 -31.53 -4.79 -2.31
CA SER A 226 -31.77 -5.00 -0.87
C SER A 226 -30.64 -5.78 -0.15
N PRO A 227 -29.39 -5.27 -0.17
CA PRO A 227 -28.27 -6.01 0.37
C PRO A 227 -28.29 -6.11 1.90
N ALA A 228 -27.82 -7.25 2.41
CA ALA A 228 -27.46 -7.40 3.82
C ALA A 228 -26.11 -6.70 4.07
N ILE A 229 -26.11 -5.73 4.97
CA ILE A 229 -24.90 -4.96 5.32
C ILE A 229 -24.27 -5.58 6.56
N LEU A 230 -23.15 -6.27 6.37
CA LEU A 230 -22.35 -6.86 7.42
C LEU A 230 -21.31 -5.84 7.89
N LYS A 231 -21.56 -5.23 9.05
CA LYS A 231 -20.57 -4.42 9.76
C LYS A 231 -19.96 -5.29 10.85
N LEU A 232 -18.74 -5.77 10.61
CA LEU A 232 -17.96 -6.31 11.71
C LEU A 232 -17.38 -5.12 12.46
N ASN A 233 -17.81 -4.94 13.71
CA ASN A 233 -17.27 -3.91 14.56
C ASN A 233 -15.84 -4.31 14.92
N ASP A 234 -14.87 -3.57 14.38
CA ASP A 234 -13.47 -3.67 14.79
C ASP A 234 -13.27 -3.33 16.28
N ASP A 235 -14.31 -2.87 16.98
CA ASP A 235 -14.28 -2.52 18.40
C ASP A 235 -13.97 -3.73 19.30
N GLU A 236 -14.45 -4.94 18.96
CA GLU A 236 -14.05 -6.17 19.68
C GLU A 236 -12.63 -6.64 19.30
N LEU A 237 -12.17 -6.30 18.08
CA LEU A 237 -10.82 -6.56 17.59
C LEU A 237 -9.78 -5.63 18.26
N ASN A 238 -10.16 -4.40 18.57
CA ASN A 238 -9.30 -3.42 19.23
C ASN A 238 -8.93 -3.85 20.67
N ASN A 239 -9.82 -4.54 21.38
CA ASN A 239 -9.51 -5.11 22.70
C ASN A 239 -8.51 -6.28 22.66
N LYS A 240 -8.27 -6.90 21.49
CA LYS A 240 -7.26 -7.96 21.27
C LYS A 240 -6.07 -7.52 20.40
N SER A 241 -6.11 -6.29 19.87
CA SER A 241 -5.04 -5.68 19.08
C SER A 241 -3.82 -5.43 19.98
N LYS A 242 -2.70 -6.08 19.67
CA LYS A 242 -1.41 -5.85 20.35
C LYS A 242 -0.71 -4.58 19.82
N LEU A 243 -1.49 -3.53 19.52
CA LEU A 243 -0.97 -2.23 19.08
C LEU A 243 -0.59 -1.38 20.29
N VAL A 244 0.68 -1.06 20.42
CA VAL A 244 1.17 -0.12 21.43
C VAL A 244 1.45 1.21 20.76
N GLN A 245 0.84 2.29 21.27
CA GLN A 245 0.92 3.61 20.67
C GLN A 245 1.69 4.57 21.57
N TYR A 246 2.66 5.26 20.98
CA TYR A 246 3.49 6.25 21.66
C TYR A 246 3.44 7.61 20.96
N TYR A 247 3.54 8.68 21.74
CA TYR A 247 3.86 10.00 21.23
C TYR A 247 5.06 10.59 21.97
N ALA A 248 5.93 11.29 21.24
CA ALA A 248 7.09 11.97 21.80
C ALA A 248 7.06 13.45 21.40
N LYS A 249 7.10 14.32 22.42
CA LYS A 249 7.24 15.76 22.23
C LYS A 249 8.70 16.08 21.90
N THR A 250 8.95 16.72 20.76
CA THR A 250 10.30 16.94 20.24
C THR A 250 10.38 18.23 19.43
N THR A 251 11.60 18.73 19.19
CA THR A 251 11.84 19.84 18.26
C THR A 251 11.87 19.35 16.81
N GLU A 252 11.71 20.26 15.85
CA GLU A 252 11.77 19.95 14.41
C GLU A 252 13.10 19.31 13.99
N PHE A 253 14.23 19.78 14.51
CA PHE A 253 15.53 19.20 14.20
C PHE A 253 15.72 17.85 14.89
N ASP A 254 15.28 17.74 16.15
CA ASP A 254 15.44 16.50 16.91
C ASP A 254 14.65 15.34 16.29
N LYS A 255 13.59 15.58 15.50
CA LYS A 255 12.96 14.52 14.68
C LYS A 255 13.98 13.80 13.78
N PHE A 256 14.86 14.55 13.12
CA PHE A 256 15.92 13.99 12.26
C PHE A 256 16.96 13.25 13.10
N LEU A 257 17.40 13.86 14.20
CA LEU A 257 18.37 13.26 15.14
C LEU A 257 17.86 11.94 15.72
N LEU A 258 16.63 11.92 16.23
CA LEU A 258 16.00 10.72 16.78
C LEU A 258 15.80 9.64 15.72
N SER A 259 15.35 10.01 14.51
CA SER A 259 15.25 9.05 13.39
C SER A 259 16.60 8.44 13.05
N TYR A 260 17.66 9.25 13.01
CA TYR A 260 19.02 8.77 12.81
C TYR A 260 19.41 7.75 13.90
N VAL A 261 19.25 8.08 15.18
CA VAL A 261 19.62 7.19 16.29
C VAL A 261 18.80 5.90 16.29
N ILE A 262 17.47 6.01 16.16
CA ILE A 262 16.55 4.87 16.16
C ILE A 262 16.93 3.83 15.10
N PHE A 263 17.12 4.27 13.85
CA PHE A 263 17.39 3.36 12.74
C PHE A 263 18.85 2.96 12.65
N LYS A 264 19.79 3.81 13.08
CA LYS A 264 21.20 3.45 13.03
C LYS A 264 21.58 2.43 14.11
N LEU A 265 20.97 2.54 15.30
CA LEU A 265 21.18 1.58 16.39
C LEU A 265 20.22 0.39 16.33
N ASN A 266 19.36 0.30 15.31
CA ASN A 266 18.36 -0.76 15.16
C ASN A 266 17.49 -0.94 16.42
N LEU A 267 17.10 0.16 17.06
CA LEU A 267 16.24 0.13 18.27
C LEU A 267 14.87 -0.46 17.95
N ILE A 268 14.40 -0.26 16.72
CA ILE A 268 13.18 -0.86 16.18
C ILE A 268 13.57 -2.03 15.30
N LYS A 269 13.02 -3.21 15.62
CA LYS A 269 13.23 -4.44 14.83
C LYS A 269 12.07 -4.65 13.87
N GLY A 270 12.40 -5.01 12.63
CA GLY A 270 11.43 -5.30 11.58
C GLY A 270 11.17 -4.12 10.65
N LYS A 271 10.17 -4.28 9.78
CA LYS A 271 9.85 -3.26 8.77
C LYS A 271 9.16 -2.06 9.40
N THR A 272 9.58 -0.87 9.00
CA THR A 272 9.04 0.40 9.50
C THR A 272 8.48 1.22 8.35
N LEU A 273 7.25 1.71 8.54
CA LEU A 273 6.59 2.66 7.65
C LEU A 273 6.64 4.05 8.29
N ILE A 274 7.31 5.00 7.63
CA ILE A 274 7.43 6.39 8.07
C ILE A 274 6.43 7.24 7.30
N PHE A 275 5.60 8.02 8.00
CA PHE A 275 4.72 9.01 7.37
C PHE A 275 5.25 10.43 7.54
N VAL A 276 5.26 11.18 6.43
CA VAL A 276 5.58 12.61 6.36
C VAL A 276 4.43 13.37 5.70
N ASN A 277 4.31 14.67 5.99
CA ASN A 277 3.19 15.48 5.47
C ASN A 277 3.52 16.22 4.17
N ASN A 278 4.76 16.14 3.67
CA ASN A 278 5.19 16.84 2.46
C ASN A 278 6.22 16.00 1.68
N ILE A 279 6.12 16.02 0.35
CA ILE A 279 7.03 15.33 -0.58
C ILE A 279 8.49 15.75 -0.37
N ASP A 280 8.76 17.06 -0.33
CA ASP A 280 10.11 17.59 -0.12
C ASP A 280 10.67 17.16 1.23
N ARG A 281 9.80 17.01 2.25
CA ARG A 281 10.18 16.47 3.56
C ARG A 281 10.56 14.99 3.47
N GLY A 282 9.82 14.21 2.71
CA GLY A 282 10.13 12.80 2.47
C GLY A 282 11.49 12.63 1.79
N TYR A 283 11.76 13.40 0.73
CA TYR A 283 13.07 13.38 0.06
C TYR A 283 14.19 13.88 0.96
N ARG A 284 13.96 14.94 1.75
CA ARG A 284 14.93 15.43 2.73
C ARG A 284 15.30 14.34 3.74
N LEU A 285 14.31 13.63 4.28
CA LEU A 285 14.53 12.54 5.23
C LEU A 285 15.27 11.35 4.57
N LYS A 286 14.89 10.96 3.35
CA LYS A 286 15.58 9.92 2.55
C LYS A 286 17.07 10.26 2.39
N LEU A 287 17.37 11.42 1.83
CA LEU A 287 18.76 11.87 1.59
C LEU A 287 19.55 12.00 2.89
N PHE A 288 18.92 12.45 3.97
CA PHE A 288 19.53 12.55 5.28
C PHE A 288 19.91 11.17 5.85
N LEU A 289 19.00 10.19 5.81
CA LEU A 289 19.24 8.83 6.28
C LEU A 289 20.32 8.12 5.43
N GLU A 290 20.36 8.40 4.12
CA GLU A 290 21.38 7.86 3.21
C GLU A 290 22.81 8.29 3.57
N GLN A 291 23.00 9.50 4.15
CA GLN A 291 24.32 9.94 4.65
C GLN A 291 24.89 8.97 5.69
N PHE A 292 24.03 8.32 6.46
CA PHE A 292 24.41 7.34 7.48
C PHE A 292 24.40 5.90 6.98
N GLY A 293 24.15 5.68 5.68
CA GLY A 293 24.04 4.37 5.06
C GLY A 293 22.74 3.62 5.37
N ILE A 294 21.72 4.33 5.85
CA ILE A 294 20.38 3.77 6.08
C ILE A 294 19.61 3.89 4.77
N LYS A 295 19.23 2.76 4.18
CA LYS A 295 18.48 2.73 2.92
C LYS A 295 16.98 2.81 3.19
N SER A 296 16.30 3.68 2.46
CA SER A 296 14.84 3.81 2.49
C SER A 296 14.28 4.01 1.09
N CYS A 297 13.12 3.45 0.83
CA CYS A 297 12.32 3.80 -0.35
C CYS A 297 11.36 4.96 -0.01
N ILE A 298 10.93 5.70 -1.03
CA ILE A 298 9.95 6.78 -0.89
C ILE A 298 8.73 6.45 -1.74
N LEU A 299 7.53 6.66 -1.20
CA LEU A 299 6.26 6.54 -1.88
C LEU A 299 5.56 7.90 -1.79
N ASN A 300 5.37 8.56 -2.95
CA ASN A 300 4.70 9.86 -3.08
C ASN A 300 3.72 9.86 -4.27
N SER A 301 2.85 10.87 -4.36
CA SER A 301 1.81 11.00 -5.40
C SER A 301 2.35 11.29 -6.79
N GLU A 302 3.56 11.82 -6.88
CA GLU A 302 4.13 12.24 -8.16
C GLU A 302 4.73 11.09 -8.94
N LEU A 303 4.94 9.95 -8.28
CA LEU A 303 5.36 8.72 -8.93
C LEU A 303 4.17 8.08 -9.67
N PRO A 304 4.31 7.78 -10.96
CA PRO A 304 3.37 6.94 -11.69
C PRO A 304 3.03 5.64 -10.96
N ILE A 305 1.81 5.15 -11.24
CA ILE A 305 1.20 4.05 -10.51
C ILE A 305 2.04 2.76 -10.52
N ASN A 306 2.71 2.44 -11.63
CA ASN A 306 3.55 1.24 -11.74
C ASN A 306 4.76 1.29 -10.81
N SER A 307 5.40 2.45 -10.64
CA SER A 307 6.51 2.57 -9.68
C SER A 307 6.04 2.56 -8.24
N ARG A 308 4.87 3.15 -7.97
CA ARG A 308 4.21 3.02 -6.66
C ARG A 308 4.00 1.55 -6.29
N LEU A 309 3.45 0.75 -7.22
CA LEU A 309 3.26 -0.69 -7.04
C LEU A 309 4.60 -1.43 -6.87
N HIS A 310 5.60 -1.10 -7.68
CA HIS A 310 6.94 -1.70 -7.58
C HIS A 310 7.61 -1.43 -6.23
N ILE A 311 7.57 -0.20 -5.72
CA ILE A 311 8.12 0.18 -4.41
C ILE A 311 7.46 -0.62 -3.28
N VAL A 312 6.14 -0.78 -3.36
CA VAL A 312 5.36 -1.56 -2.38
C VAL A 312 5.75 -3.04 -2.43
N ASP A 313 5.93 -3.58 -3.63
CA ASP A 313 6.38 -4.96 -3.83
C ASP A 313 7.81 -5.18 -3.30
N GLU A 314 8.75 -4.27 -3.59
CA GLU A 314 10.12 -4.32 -3.04
C GLU A 314 10.14 -4.27 -1.51
N TYR A 315 9.32 -3.39 -0.93
CA TYR A 315 9.14 -3.32 0.52
C TYR A 315 8.54 -4.63 1.07
N ASN A 316 7.53 -5.19 0.41
CA ASN A 316 6.91 -6.44 0.80
C ASN A 316 7.87 -7.64 0.69
N LYS A 317 8.76 -7.65 -0.30
CA LYS A 317 9.83 -8.64 -0.52
C LYS A 317 11.03 -8.50 0.43
N ASN A 318 11.03 -7.51 1.34
CA ASN A 318 12.14 -7.20 2.26
C ASN A 318 13.41 -6.67 1.56
N VAL A 319 13.30 -6.10 0.36
CA VAL A 319 14.42 -5.39 -0.27
C VAL A 319 14.75 -4.13 0.53
N TYR A 320 13.71 -3.45 1.01
CA TYR A 320 13.81 -2.33 1.93
C TYR A 320 13.05 -2.64 3.22
N ASN A 321 13.66 -2.32 4.35
CA ASN A 321 13.01 -2.40 5.66
C ASN A 321 12.37 -1.07 6.07
N LEU A 322 12.69 0.02 5.37
CA LEU A 322 12.22 1.37 5.67
C LEU A 322 11.53 1.96 4.44
N LEU A 323 10.26 2.31 4.59
CA LEU A 323 9.48 2.99 3.56
C LEU A 323 9.01 4.35 4.09
N ILE A 324 9.34 5.42 3.38
CA ILE A 324 8.86 6.78 3.65
C ILE A 324 7.66 7.05 2.75
N ALA A 325 6.53 7.39 3.33
CA ALA A 325 5.28 7.66 2.64
C ALA A 325 4.81 9.09 2.90
N THR A 326 4.33 9.76 1.86
CA THR A 326 3.63 11.03 1.98
C THR A 326 2.13 10.79 1.94
N ASP A 327 1.36 11.35 2.87
CA ASP A 327 -0.11 11.33 2.76
C ASP A 327 -0.61 12.57 2.02
N ASP A 328 -1.37 12.37 0.95
CA ASP A 328 -2.22 13.43 0.39
C ASP A 328 -3.51 13.51 1.21
N SER A 329 -3.43 14.20 2.35
CA SER A 329 -4.63 14.59 3.13
C SER A 329 -5.00 16.06 2.90
N ASP A 330 -4.41 16.73 1.90
CA ASP A 330 -4.69 18.13 1.58
C ASP A 330 -6.16 18.36 1.17
N ASN A 331 -6.88 17.31 0.74
CA ASN A 331 -8.33 17.38 0.43
C ASN A 331 -9.24 17.27 1.66
N ILE A 332 -8.71 17.12 2.88
CA ILE A 332 -9.52 17.09 4.13
C ILE A 332 -9.56 18.48 4.80
N GLN A 333 -8.92 19.50 4.20
CA GLN A 333 -8.93 20.85 4.79
C GLN A 333 -10.30 21.53 4.77
N GLU A 334 -11.29 21.04 4.00
CA GLU A 334 -12.59 21.70 3.87
C GLU A 334 -13.72 21.13 4.77
N ASN A 335 -13.58 19.93 5.37
CA ASN A 335 -14.71 19.30 6.09
C ASN A 335 -14.53 19.18 7.61
N ASP A 336 -13.37 19.51 8.16
CA ASP A 336 -13.14 19.47 9.62
C ASP A 336 -13.28 20.87 10.28
N GLU A 337 -13.68 21.90 9.52
CA GLU A 337 -14.03 23.23 10.05
C GLU A 337 -15.50 23.35 10.49
N GLU A 338 -16.35 22.33 10.26
CA GLU A 338 -17.77 22.35 10.68
C GLU A 338 -18.01 21.93 12.15
N ASP A 339 -16.97 21.52 12.89
CA ASP A 339 -17.10 21.05 14.29
C ASP A 339 -16.56 22.06 15.34
N GLU A 340 -16.40 23.34 14.99
CA GLU A 340 -16.19 24.48 15.89
C GLU A 340 -17.06 25.62 15.33
N ASP A 341 -18.29 25.89 15.80
CA ASP A 341 -18.56 26.75 16.95
C ASP A 341 -20.04 26.60 17.42
N GLN A 342 -20.25 25.94 18.55
CA GLN A 342 -21.37 26.25 19.45
C GLN A 342 -20.78 26.46 20.84
N GLU A 343 -20.20 27.65 21.06
CA GLU A 343 -20.12 28.33 22.36
C GLU A 343 -19.27 29.62 22.21
N GLY A 344 -19.92 30.78 22.27
CA GLY A 344 -19.29 32.03 22.74
C GLY A 344 -18.87 33.09 21.70
N GLU A 345 -19.80 34.00 21.45
CA GLU A 345 -19.72 35.42 21.01
C GLU A 345 -18.35 36.09 20.72
N GLY A 346 -18.32 36.86 19.61
CA GLY A 346 -17.40 37.98 19.42
C GLY A 346 -17.04 38.30 17.97
N GLU A 347 -17.85 39.13 17.31
CA GLU A 347 -17.59 39.73 16.00
C GLU A 347 -16.25 40.48 15.95
N VAL A 348 -15.41 40.21 14.93
CA VAL A 348 -14.61 41.24 14.24
C VAL A 348 -14.39 40.81 12.78
N GLU A 349 -15.05 41.50 11.86
CA GLU A 349 -14.72 41.49 10.43
C GLU A 349 -13.31 42.04 10.18
N ASN A 350 -12.54 41.42 9.28
CA ASN A 350 -11.70 42.20 8.37
C ASN A 350 -11.40 41.43 7.07
N ASN A 351 -11.81 42.07 5.98
CA ASN A 351 -11.56 41.72 4.60
C ASN A 351 -10.07 41.87 4.25
N ASP A 352 -9.48 40.86 3.62
CA ASP A 352 -8.45 41.10 2.60
C ASP A 352 -8.31 39.92 1.63
N LYS A 353 -8.97 40.04 0.47
CA LYS A 353 -8.79 39.17 -0.69
C LYS A 353 -7.61 39.68 -1.51
N SER A 354 -6.47 39.00 -1.44
CA SER A 354 -5.38 39.18 -2.41
C SER A 354 -5.27 37.95 -3.31
N ASN A 355 -5.61 38.16 -4.59
CA ASN A 355 -5.47 37.21 -5.69
C ASN A 355 -4.00 36.83 -5.92
N LYS A 356 -3.65 35.55 -5.77
CA LYS A 356 -2.47 34.95 -6.41
C LYS A 356 -2.87 33.70 -7.19
N LYS A 357 -2.84 33.83 -8.52
CA LYS A 357 -2.87 32.73 -9.49
C LYS A 357 -1.56 31.96 -9.37
N ASP A 358 -1.56 30.84 -8.65
CA ASP A 358 -0.53 29.80 -8.81
C ASP A 358 -1.09 28.69 -9.71
N SER A 359 -0.29 28.33 -10.72
CA SER A 359 -0.58 27.31 -11.71
C SER A 359 -0.81 25.93 -11.06
N LYS A 360 -2.07 25.50 -10.96
CA LYS A 360 -2.43 24.15 -10.53
C LYS A 360 -1.97 23.11 -11.57
N LEU A 361 -0.84 22.45 -11.30
CA LEU A 361 -0.58 21.10 -11.81
C LEU A 361 -1.76 20.21 -11.39
N LYS A 362 -2.39 19.51 -12.35
CA LYS A 362 -3.45 18.53 -12.08
C LYS A 362 -2.88 17.44 -11.16
N LYS A 363 -3.17 17.50 -9.86
CA LYS A 363 -2.85 16.43 -8.90
C LYS A 363 -3.84 15.28 -9.09
N ASP A 364 -3.33 14.05 -9.09
CA ASP A 364 -4.16 12.83 -9.12
C ASP A 364 -5.07 12.78 -7.89
N LYS A 365 -6.39 12.77 -8.10
CA LYS A 365 -7.40 12.56 -7.04
C LYS A 365 -7.37 11.12 -6.47
N GLU A 366 -6.49 10.29 -7.01
CA GLU A 366 -6.40 8.84 -6.87
C GLU A 366 -5.33 8.39 -5.84
N TYR A 367 -4.54 9.32 -5.31
CA TYR A 367 -3.42 8.98 -4.43
C TYR A 367 -3.78 9.06 -2.94
N GLY A 368 -3.69 7.93 -2.24
CA GLY A 368 -3.69 7.91 -0.78
C GLY A 368 -2.91 6.74 -0.23
N VAL A 369 -1.71 6.95 0.31
CA VAL A 369 -0.93 5.85 0.95
C VAL A 369 -1.67 5.27 2.16
N SER A 370 -2.50 6.10 2.79
CA SER A 370 -3.42 5.71 3.85
C SER A 370 -4.59 4.84 3.38
N ARG A 371 -4.82 4.62 2.08
CA ARG A 371 -5.92 3.80 1.53
C ARG A 371 -5.45 2.90 0.37
N GLY A 372 -5.87 1.64 0.37
CA GLY A 372 -5.67 0.73 -0.76
C GLY A 372 -4.28 0.17 -1.09
N VAL A 373 -3.20 0.62 -0.44
CA VAL A 373 -1.89 -0.04 -0.56
C VAL A 373 -1.68 -1.04 0.59
N ASP A 374 -1.49 -2.33 0.28
CA ASP A 374 -1.26 -3.38 1.30
C ASP A 374 0.23 -3.56 1.64
N PHE A 375 0.58 -3.19 2.87
CA PHE A 375 1.93 -3.36 3.42
C PHE A 375 1.98 -4.59 4.33
N LYS A 376 2.81 -5.57 3.97
CA LYS A 376 2.91 -6.84 4.68
C LYS A 376 3.97 -6.79 5.79
N ASN A 377 3.58 -7.22 6.98
CA ASN A 377 4.45 -7.36 8.16
C ASN A 377 5.12 -6.06 8.60
N VAL A 378 4.38 -4.95 8.64
CA VAL A 378 4.86 -3.71 9.24
C VAL A 378 4.93 -3.92 10.75
N ALA A 379 6.12 -3.80 11.33
CA ALA A 379 6.33 -3.91 12.77
C ALA A 379 6.10 -2.55 13.45
N CYS A 380 6.56 -1.47 12.82
CA CYS A 380 6.44 -0.12 13.36
C CYS A 380 5.87 0.87 12.34
N VAL A 381 4.97 1.75 12.80
CA VAL A 381 4.56 2.96 12.10
C VAL A 381 5.16 4.16 12.81
N LEU A 382 5.99 4.94 12.11
CA LEU A 382 6.57 6.17 12.61
C LEU A 382 5.89 7.37 11.94
N ASN A 383 5.05 8.10 12.68
CA ASN A 383 4.55 9.39 12.23
C ASN A 383 5.65 10.43 12.46
N PHE A 384 6.51 10.63 11.46
CA PHE A 384 7.58 11.64 11.52
C PHE A 384 6.98 13.05 11.57
N ASP A 385 5.94 13.27 10.78
CA ASP A 385 5.03 14.40 10.96
C ASP A 385 3.67 13.88 11.43
N LEU A 386 3.08 14.55 12.43
CA LEU A 386 1.75 14.21 12.91
C LEU A 386 0.71 14.39 11.79
N PRO A 387 -0.23 13.47 11.58
CA PRO A 387 -1.26 13.62 10.55
C PRO A 387 -2.10 14.88 10.77
N LEU A 388 -2.73 15.39 9.71
CA LEU A 388 -3.56 16.60 9.77
C LEU A 388 -4.91 16.39 10.47
N SER A 389 -5.38 15.14 10.56
CA SER A 389 -6.63 14.78 11.21
C SER A 389 -6.52 13.47 12.00
N ALA A 390 -7.40 13.30 12.98
CA ALA A 390 -7.43 12.10 13.80
C ALA A 390 -7.90 10.85 13.03
N LYS A 391 -8.75 11.04 12.01
CA LYS A 391 -9.11 9.97 11.05
C LYS A 391 -7.90 9.48 10.25
N SER A 392 -7.05 10.39 9.77
CA SER A 392 -5.80 10.02 9.07
C SER A 392 -4.85 9.26 10.00
N TYR A 393 -4.76 9.65 11.28
CA TYR A 393 -4.00 8.92 12.28
C TYR A 393 -4.41 7.45 12.40
N VAL A 394 -5.72 7.17 12.53
CA VAL A 394 -6.25 5.79 12.61
C VAL A 394 -5.82 4.97 11.39
N HIS A 395 -5.89 5.54 10.19
CA HIS A 395 -5.48 4.84 8.96
C HIS A 395 -3.97 4.57 8.89
N ARG A 396 -3.14 5.49 9.40
CA ARG A 396 -1.68 5.31 9.47
C ARG A 396 -1.31 4.18 10.43
N VAL A 397 -1.80 4.22 11.67
CA VAL A 397 -1.46 3.20 12.68
C VAL A 397 -2.07 1.84 12.36
N GLY A 398 -3.21 1.81 11.67
CA GLY A 398 -3.81 0.59 11.12
C GLY A 398 -2.99 -0.12 10.03
N ARG A 399 -1.80 0.39 9.67
CA ARG A 399 -0.83 -0.29 8.79
C ARG A 399 0.04 -1.30 9.54
N THR A 400 0.12 -1.20 10.87
CA THR A 400 0.78 -2.18 11.75
C THR A 400 -0.25 -3.00 12.54
N ALA A 401 0.21 -3.94 13.36
CA ALA A 401 -0.61 -4.82 14.21
C ALA A 401 -1.70 -5.61 13.46
N ARG A 402 -1.46 -5.95 12.18
CA ARG A 402 -2.38 -6.74 11.34
C ARG A 402 -2.23 -8.24 11.60
N ALA A 403 -3.30 -9.00 11.34
CA ALA A 403 -3.34 -10.46 11.42
C ALA A 403 -2.80 -11.02 12.76
N GLY A 404 -3.21 -10.43 13.89
CA GLY A 404 -2.86 -10.90 15.24
C GLY A 404 -1.42 -10.63 15.70
N LYS A 405 -0.60 -9.97 14.88
CA LYS A 405 0.77 -9.58 15.26
C LYS A 405 0.78 -8.33 16.14
N ALA A 406 1.78 -8.23 17.01
CA ALA A 406 2.05 -7.01 17.74
C ALA A 406 2.61 -5.93 16.82
N GLY A 407 2.27 -4.67 17.11
CA GLY A 407 2.72 -3.52 16.35
C GLY A 407 2.96 -2.33 17.26
N ILE A 408 3.89 -1.47 16.86
CA ILE A 408 4.19 -0.23 17.59
C ILE A 408 3.88 0.95 16.68
N SER A 409 3.21 1.98 17.19
CA SER A 409 3.19 3.29 16.56
C SER A 409 3.96 4.30 17.42
N LEU A 410 4.76 5.14 16.77
CA LEU A 410 5.46 6.25 17.42
C LEU A 410 5.15 7.54 16.64
N SER A 411 4.72 8.58 17.33
CA SER A 411 4.38 9.86 16.72
C SER A 411 5.20 11.00 17.29
N PHE A 412 5.88 11.74 16.42
CA PHE A 412 6.54 12.97 16.82
C PHE A 412 5.56 14.14 16.82
N VAL A 413 5.56 14.90 17.91
CA VAL A 413 4.67 16.05 18.14
C VAL A 413 5.55 17.25 18.46
N ILE A 414 5.33 18.36 17.77
CA ILE A 414 6.03 19.62 18.09
C ILE A 414 5.19 20.42 19.08
N PRO A 415 5.72 20.73 20.28
CA PRO A 415 5.06 21.62 21.21
C PRO A 415 4.90 23.02 20.64
N GLU A 416 3.82 23.74 21.00
CA GLU A 416 3.55 25.10 20.49
C GLU A 416 4.73 26.06 20.69
N LYS A 417 5.45 25.90 21.82
CA LYS A 417 6.64 26.69 22.16
C LYS A 417 7.86 26.44 21.26
N GLU A 418 7.93 25.29 20.59
CA GLU A 418 9.05 24.90 19.73
C GLU A 418 8.78 25.15 18.24
N VAL A 419 7.56 25.54 17.89
CA VAL A 419 7.15 25.80 16.50
C VAL A 419 7.97 26.96 15.92
N GLY A 420 8.55 26.74 14.74
CA GLY A 420 9.24 27.79 13.99
C GLY A 420 10.64 28.16 14.46
N LYS A 421 11.14 27.61 15.59
CA LYS A 421 12.51 27.90 16.08
C LYS A 421 13.59 27.47 15.11
N HIS A 422 13.43 26.32 14.46
CA HIS A 422 14.37 25.83 13.45
C HIS A 422 13.85 26.10 12.03
N LYS A 423 14.18 27.29 11.48
CA LYS A 423 13.68 27.78 10.18
C LYS A 423 13.94 26.80 9.02
N ALA A 424 15.07 26.10 9.02
CA ALA A 424 15.47 25.22 7.90
C ALA A 424 14.65 23.93 7.80
N SER A 425 14.01 23.48 8.88
CA SER A 425 13.09 22.33 8.88
C SER A 425 11.69 22.70 9.35
N PHE A 426 11.33 23.98 9.33
CA PHE A 426 9.97 24.38 9.70
C PHE A 426 8.95 23.85 8.69
N LEU A 427 7.78 23.44 9.18
CA LEU A 427 6.63 23.06 8.35
C LEU A 427 5.36 23.72 8.89
N LYS A 428 4.49 24.21 7.99
CA LYS A 428 3.29 24.96 8.41
C LYS A 428 2.31 24.12 9.23
N SER A 429 2.21 22.82 8.97
CA SER A 429 1.29 21.90 9.66
C SER A 429 1.61 21.75 11.15
N THR A 430 2.86 21.98 11.56
CA THR A 430 3.30 21.73 12.95
C THR A 430 2.75 22.75 13.94
N LYS A 431 2.18 23.86 13.46
CA LYS A 431 1.41 24.81 14.27
C LYS A 431 0.18 24.18 14.94
N ARG A 432 -0.38 23.12 14.35
CA ARG A 432 -1.62 22.47 14.81
C ARG A 432 -1.38 21.15 15.54
N ASP A 433 -0.11 20.76 15.72
CA ASP A 433 0.28 19.44 16.25
C ASP A 433 -0.35 19.15 17.63
N GLU A 434 -0.31 20.09 18.57
CA GLU A 434 -0.89 19.88 19.90
C GLU A 434 -2.42 19.76 19.88
N LYS A 435 -3.10 20.60 19.08
CA LYS A 435 -4.56 20.54 18.91
C LYS A 435 -4.99 19.20 18.31
N ILE A 436 -4.29 18.74 17.28
CA ILE A 436 -4.58 17.47 16.61
C ILE A 436 -4.26 16.29 17.54
N LEU A 437 -3.16 16.34 18.31
CA LEU A 437 -2.85 15.30 19.30
C LEU A 437 -3.99 15.13 20.32
N ARG A 438 -4.54 16.23 20.85
CA ARG A 438 -5.68 16.16 21.80
C ARG A 438 -6.88 15.47 21.17
N ARG A 439 -7.21 15.78 19.91
CA ARG A 439 -8.29 15.13 19.14
C ARG A 439 -8.00 13.63 18.92
N ILE A 440 -6.76 13.29 18.56
CA ILE A 440 -6.30 11.90 18.38
C ILE A 440 -6.47 11.10 19.67
N ILE A 441 -5.99 11.62 20.81
CA ILE A 441 -6.10 10.95 22.12
C ILE A 441 -7.58 10.72 22.46
N LYS A 442 -8.44 11.74 22.29
CA LYS A 442 -9.89 11.60 22.53
C LYS A 442 -10.52 10.52 21.66
N GLN A 443 -10.17 10.45 20.38
CA GLN A 443 -10.70 9.44 19.46
C GLN A 443 -10.16 8.03 19.75
N GLN A 444 -8.86 7.89 20.05
CA GLN A 444 -8.26 6.59 20.38
C GLN A 444 -8.81 6.03 21.69
N ASN A 445 -9.01 6.88 22.71
CA ASN A 445 -9.65 6.47 23.96
C ASN A 445 -11.08 5.96 23.74
N LYS A 446 -11.86 6.60 22.84
CA LYS A 446 -13.19 6.11 22.45
C LYS A 446 -13.14 4.72 21.78
N LEU A 447 -12.04 4.40 21.09
CA LEU A 447 -11.81 3.11 20.44
C LEU A 447 -11.16 2.07 21.38
N GLY A 448 -10.97 2.39 22.67
CA GLY A 448 -10.36 1.51 23.67
C GLY A 448 -8.83 1.47 23.64
N PHE A 449 -8.17 2.35 22.87
CA PHE A 449 -6.70 2.42 22.81
C PHE A 449 -6.13 3.51 23.72
N GLU A 450 -5.03 3.20 24.39
CA GLU A 450 -4.23 4.16 25.15
C GLU A 450 -3.00 4.60 24.35
N ILE A 451 -2.76 5.91 24.26
CA ILE A 451 -1.54 6.48 23.67
C ILE A 451 -0.63 6.97 24.79
N LYS A 452 0.56 6.37 24.90
CA LYS A 452 1.51 6.63 25.98
C LYS A 452 2.52 7.72 25.62
N PRO A 453 2.85 8.64 26.52
CA PRO A 453 3.98 9.52 26.32
C PRO A 453 5.28 8.71 26.30
N TYR A 454 6.18 9.03 25.38
CA TYR A 454 7.53 8.49 25.32
C TYR A 454 8.54 9.62 25.42
N GLN A 455 9.45 9.52 26.39
CA GLN A 455 10.51 10.49 26.61
C GLN A 455 11.85 9.87 26.26
N PHE A 456 12.54 10.48 25.30
CA PHE A 456 13.90 10.05 24.93
C PHE A 456 14.90 10.57 25.97
N ASP A 457 15.88 9.73 26.32
CA ASP A 457 17.05 10.19 27.07
C ASP A 457 17.97 10.99 26.15
N MET A 458 17.72 12.29 26.09
CA MET A 458 18.47 13.21 25.22
C MET A 458 19.96 13.23 25.55
N LYS A 459 20.39 12.88 26.77
CA LYS A 459 21.82 12.84 27.12
C LYS A 459 22.58 11.80 26.31
N GLN A 460 21.96 10.65 26.03
CA GLN A 460 22.55 9.59 25.21
C GLN A 460 22.53 9.92 23.71
N VAL A 461 21.55 10.73 23.29
CA VAL A 461 21.35 11.15 21.89
C VAL A 461 22.26 12.32 21.52
N GLU A 462 22.64 13.16 22.48
CA GLU A 462 23.38 14.41 22.24
C GLU A 462 24.73 14.20 21.56
N GLY A 463 25.42 13.08 21.84
CA GLY A 463 26.66 12.72 21.16
C GLY A 463 26.51 12.56 19.64
N PHE A 464 25.30 12.27 19.15
CA PHE A 464 25.00 12.14 17.73
C PHE A 464 24.62 13.48 17.07
N ARG A 465 24.37 14.54 17.85
CA ARG A 465 23.85 15.83 17.35
C ARG A 465 24.75 16.43 16.28
N TYR A 466 26.06 16.53 16.51
CA TYR A 466 26.99 17.16 15.56
C TYR A 466 26.97 16.46 14.19
N ARG A 467 26.90 15.12 14.17
CA ARG A 467 26.82 14.34 12.92
C ARG A 467 25.48 14.52 12.21
N SER A 468 24.42 14.59 13.00
CA SER A 468 23.09 14.93 12.50
C SER A 468 23.10 16.32 11.87
N GLU A 469 23.75 17.31 12.47
CA GLU A 469 23.83 18.66 11.92
C GLU A 469 24.63 18.70 10.61
N ASP A 470 25.77 18.02 10.55
CA ASP A 470 26.59 17.95 9.34
C ASP A 470 25.84 17.28 8.18
N ALA A 471 25.21 16.13 8.45
CA ALA A 471 24.39 15.45 7.46
C ALA A 471 23.21 16.33 7.03
N PHE A 472 22.53 16.97 7.97
CA PHE A 472 21.38 17.82 7.68
C PHE A 472 21.76 19.04 6.82
N ARG A 473 22.93 19.64 7.06
CA ARG A 473 23.47 20.75 6.24
C ARG A 473 23.86 20.30 4.84
N SER A 474 24.35 19.06 4.69
CA SER A 474 24.69 18.50 3.37
C SER A 474 23.47 18.30 2.46
N VAL A 475 22.27 18.13 3.04
CA VAL A 475 21.01 17.97 2.31
C VAL A 475 20.40 19.35 2.05
N THR A 476 20.66 19.90 0.87
CA THR A 476 20.15 21.20 0.44
C THR A 476 18.85 21.07 -0.34
N GLN A 477 18.09 22.17 -0.47
CA GLN A 477 16.90 22.21 -1.33
C GLN A 477 17.21 21.86 -2.80
N VAL A 478 18.42 22.21 -3.26
CA VAL A 478 18.90 21.86 -4.60
C VAL A 478 19.04 20.34 -4.73
N SER A 479 19.70 19.68 -3.78
CA SER A 479 19.86 18.22 -3.79
C SER A 479 18.53 17.46 -3.71
N ILE A 480 17.53 18.01 -2.99
CA ILE A 480 16.18 17.45 -2.91
C ILE A 480 15.49 17.52 -4.27
N ARG A 481 15.54 18.69 -4.93
CA ARG A 481 14.96 18.87 -6.27
C ARG A 481 15.64 17.96 -7.29
N GLU A 482 16.97 17.87 -7.26
CA GLU A 482 17.73 16.99 -8.14
C GLU A 482 17.37 15.52 -7.94
N ALA A 483 17.26 15.06 -6.69
CA ALA A 483 16.87 13.68 -6.39
C ALA A 483 15.46 13.37 -6.92
N ARG A 484 14.52 14.29 -6.71
CA ARG A 484 13.13 14.17 -7.18
C ARG A 484 13.03 14.15 -8.71
N VAL A 485 13.72 15.06 -9.39
CA VAL A 485 13.78 15.11 -10.86
C VAL A 485 14.44 13.85 -11.42
N LYS A 486 15.52 13.37 -10.80
CA LYS A 486 16.21 12.15 -11.23
C LYS A 486 15.31 10.91 -11.12
N GLU A 487 14.55 10.80 -10.04
CA GLU A 487 13.61 9.69 -9.82
C GLU A 487 12.51 9.69 -10.90
N LEU A 488 11.90 10.85 -11.16
CA LEU A 488 10.92 11.02 -12.24
C LEU A 488 11.51 10.78 -13.64
N LYS A 489 12.72 11.28 -13.93
CA LYS A 489 13.40 11.06 -15.22
C LYS A 489 13.72 9.59 -15.46
N ASN A 490 14.24 8.88 -14.47
CA ASN A 490 14.51 7.44 -14.58
C ASN A 490 13.22 6.67 -14.89
N GLU A 491 12.13 7.08 -14.25
CA GLU A 491 10.83 6.45 -14.47
C GLU A 491 10.27 6.72 -15.88
N LEU A 492 10.38 7.96 -16.37
CA LEU A 492 10.03 8.31 -17.75
C LEU A 492 10.79 7.47 -18.79
N LEU A 493 12.08 7.21 -18.54
CA LEU A 493 12.92 6.37 -19.40
C LEU A 493 12.54 4.89 -19.36
N THR A 494 11.97 4.41 -18.25
CA THR A 494 11.51 3.01 -18.10
C THR A 494 10.13 2.75 -18.68
N ASN A 495 9.36 3.80 -19.01
CA ASN A 495 8.03 3.65 -19.56
C ASN A 495 8.07 3.15 -21.01
N GLU A 496 7.49 1.97 -21.26
CA GLU A 496 7.48 1.31 -22.59
C GLU A 496 6.84 2.18 -23.69
N LYS A 497 5.87 3.03 -23.35
CA LYS A 497 5.24 3.95 -24.33
C LYS A 497 6.20 5.06 -24.77
N LEU A 498 6.95 5.64 -23.83
CA LEU A 498 7.96 6.65 -24.15
C LEU A 498 9.20 6.03 -24.78
N LYS A 499 9.52 4.77 -24.47
CA LYS A 499 10.63 4.05 -25.09
C LYS A 499 10.47 4.00 -26.62
N ARG A 500 9.26 3.73 -27.13
CA ARG A 500 8.94 3.80 -28.57
C ARG A 500 9.09 5.23 -29.13
N HIS A 501 8.58 6.25 -28.41
CA HIS A 501 8.75 7.65 -28.80
C HIS A 501 10.24 8.07 -28.88
N PHE A 502 11.07 7.58 -27.97
CA PHE A 502 12.51 7.85 -27.95
C PHE A 502 13.31 7.01 -28.94
N GLU A 503 12.79 5.84 -29.34
CA GLU A 503 13.31 5.07 -30.48
C GLU A 503 13.03 5.80 -31.80
N GLU A 504 11.89 6.49 -31.92
CA GLU A 504 11.53 7.33 -33.07
C GLU A 504 12.17 8.72 -33.06
N ASN A 505 12.42 9.31 -31.88
CA ASN A 505 13.03 10.63 -31.69
C ASN A 505 14.31 10.54 -30.82
N PRO A 506 15.44 10.08 -31.39
CA PRO A 506 16.68 9.88 -30.63
C PRO A 506 17.31 11.18 -30.09
N GLN A 507 16.99 12.34 -30.69
CA GLN A 507 17.47 13.66 -30.23
C GLN A 507 16.81 14.12 -28.92
N ASP A 508 15.56 13.73 -28.67
CA ASP A 508 14.85 14.05 -27.42
C ASP A 508 15.42 13.23 -26.25
N LEU A 509 15.75 11.96 -26.51
CA LEU A 509 16.46 11.11 -25.55
C LEU A 509 17.86 11.64 -25.24
N ALA A 510 18.57 12.16 -26.24
CA ALA A 510 19.86 12.82 -26.05
C ALA A 510 19.70 14.08 -25.19
N SER A 511 18.69 14.91 -25.45
CA SER A 511 18.38 16.11 -24.66
C SER A 511 18.04 15.76 -23.20
N LEU A 512 17.29 14.68 -22.96
CA LEU A 512 16.97 14.21 -21.61
C LEU A 512 18.20 13.72 -20.83
N ARG A 513 19.19 13.14 -21.54
CA ARG A 513 20.44 12.60 -21.00
C ARG A 513 21.54 13.65 -20.84
N HIS A 514 21.49 14.74 -21.59
CA HIS A 514 22.56 15.76 -21.64
C HIS A 514 22.35 16.96 -20.70
N ASP A 515 21.30 16.98 -19.90
CA ASP A 515 21.27 17.84 -18.71
C ASP A 515 22.42 17.42 -17.78
N LYS A 516 23.42 18.31 -17.67
CA LYS A 516 24.59 18.26 -16.78
C LYS A 516 24.37 17.31 -15.58
N GLU A 517 25.30 16.39 -15.39
CA GLU A 517 25.43 15.66 -14.12
C GLU A 517 25.66 16.69 -12.99
N LEU A 518 24.56 17.11 -12.35
CA LEU A 518 24.62 17.85 -11.12
C LEU A 518 24.99 16.85 -10.03
N HIS A 519 26.14 17.11 -9.40
CA HIS A 519 26.77 16.16 -8.48
C HIS A 519 25.77 15.75 -7.37
N PRO A 520 25.49 14.44 -7.19
CA PRO A 520 24.72 14.01 -6.03
C PRO A 520 25.42 14.52 -4.77
N ALA A 521 24.65 15.06 -3.82
CA ALA A 521 25.17 15.58 -2.55
C ALA A 521 26.27 14.65 -2.03
N ARG A 522 27.50 15.16 -1.92
CA ARG A 522 28.71 14.36 -1.66
C ARG A 522 28.53 13.55 -0.39
N VAL A 523 28.20 12.26 -0.52
CA VAL A 523 28.00 11.36 0.62
C VAL A 523 29.31 11.22 1.37
N GLN A 524 29.36 11.70 2.61
CA GLN A 524 30.58 11.67 3.40
C GLN A 524 30.83 10.24 3.91
N THR A 525 31.88 9.60 3.41
CA THR A 525 32.17 8.18 3.69
C THR A 525 32.36 7.87 5.18
N HIS A 526 32.91 8.82 5.94
CA HIS A 526 33.13 8.68 7.38
C HIS A 526 31.84 8.70 8.20
N LEU A 527 30.75 9.30 7.69
CA LEU A 527 29.45 9.31 8.38
C LEU A 527 28.76 7.94 8.36
N LYS A 528 29.25 6.96 7.61
CA LYS A 528 28.69 5.60 7.62
C LYS A 528 29.04 4.80 8.88
N ARG A 529 30.21 5.03 9.49
CA ARG A 529 30.67 4.30 10.69
C ARG A 529 30.33 5.10 11.94
N ILE A 530 29.85 4.44 13.00
CA ILE A 530 29.69 5.09 14.31
C ILE A 530 30.96 4.87 15.13
N PRO A 531 31.61 5.93 15.63
CA PRO A 531 32.69 5.81 16.61
C PRO A 531 32.23 5.20 17.95
N ASN A 532 33.06 4.36 18.57
CA ASN A 532 32.71 3.60 19.79
C ASN A 532 32.32 4.49 20.99
N TYR A 533 32.89 5.69 21.10
CA TYR A 533 32.57 6.62 22.17
C TYR A 533 31.14 7.18 22.09
N LEU A 534 30.52 7.17 20.90
CA LEU A 534 29.13 7.60 20.70
C LEU A 534 28.11 6.52 21.03
N LEU A 535 28.52 5.25 21.13
CA LEU A 535 27.58 4.19 21.46
C LEU A 535 27.20 4.28 22.95
N PRO A 536 25.91 4.16 23.31
CA PRO A 536 25.49 4.05 24.70
C PRO A 536 26.09 2.78 25.34
N GLU A 537 26.27 2.78 26.65
CA GLU A 537 27.02 1.73 27.38
C GLU A 537 26.48 0.31 27.09
N GLY A 538 25.16 0.15 26.99
CA GLY A 538 24.52 -1.13 26.64
C GLY A 538 24.71 -1.59 25.19
N ALA A 539 25.13 -0.72 24.27
CA ALA A 539 25.44 -1.06 22.87
C ALA A 539 26.94 -1.31 22.64
N ARG A 540 27.81 -0.99 23.61
CA ARG A 540 29.27 -1.22 23.52
C ARG A 540 29.67 -2.69 23.71
N THR A 541 28.80 -3.50 24.30
CA THR A 541 29.08 -4.91 24.66
C THR A 541 28.80 -5.91 23.52
N ASP A 542 28.13 -5.50 22.45
CA ASP A 542 27.58 -6.39 21.41
C ASP A 542 28.22 -6.12 20.02
N GLU A 543 29.56 -6.09 19.93
CA GLU A 543 30.32 -5.78 18.70
C GLU A 543 29.99 -6.69 17.49
N LYS A 544 29.44 -7.89 17.72
CA LYS A 544 29.13 -8.88 16.67
C LYS A 544 27.81 -8.64 15.91
N LYS A 545 26.95 -7.69 16.34
CA LYS A 545 25.65 -7.41 15.66
C LYS A 545 25.69 -6.22 14.69
N ILE A 546 26.81 -5.53 14.55
CA ILE A 546 26.96 -4.43 13.58
C ILE A 546 27.61 -4.99 12.32
N SER A 547 26.88 -5.85 11.61
CA SER A 547 27.40 -6.52 10.41
C SER A 547 27.46 -5.57 9.23
N PHE A 548 28.68 -5.27 8.79
CA PHE A 548 29.01 -4.93 7.41
C PHE A 548 28.40 -5.99 6.48
N VAL A 549 27.50 -5.58 5.58
CA VAL A 549 27.00 -6.44 4.50
C VAL A 549 28.00 -6.33 3.35
N PRO A 550 28.84 -7.35 3.08
CA PRO A 550 29.71 -7.32 1.92
C PRO A 550 28.85 -7.40 0.65
N PHE A 551 29.23 -6.64 -0.37
CA PHE A 551 28.62 -6.73 -1.70
C PHE A 551 28.96 -8.10 -2.32
N HIS A 552 28.01 -9.03 -2.36
CA HIS A 552 28.08 -10.13 -3.31
C HIS A 552 27.81 -9.60 -4.73
N LYS A 553 28.89 -9.32 -5.46
CA LYS A 553 28.85 -9.35 -6.92
C LYS A 553 28.81 -10.82 -7.35
N ASN A 554 27.69 -11.25 -7.90
CA ASN A 554 27.64 -12.49 -8.69
C ASN A 554 28.65 -12.35 -9.84
N LYS A 555 29.81 -12.97 -9.68
CA LYS A 555 30.75 -13.21 -10.78
C LYS A 555 30.13 -14.28 -11.67
N ILE A 556 29.58 -13.86 -12.80
CA ILE A 556 29.35 -14.75 -13.93
C ILE A 556 30.73 -15.22 -14.40
N ASN A 557 31.00 -16.51 -14.20
CA ASN A 557 32.14 -17.22 -14.77
C ASN A 557 32.03 -17.21 -16.31
N LYS A 558 32.79 -16.35 -16.99
CA LYS A 558 33.16 -16.57 -18.39
C LYS A 558 34.55 -17.22 -18.44
N LYS A 559 34.56 -18.49 -18.84
CA LYS A 559 35.77 -19.27 -19.15
C LYS A 559 36.54 -18.65 -20.33
N LYS A 560 37.85 -18.84 -20.25
CA LYS A 560 38.97 -18.51 -21.14
C LYS A 560 38.74 -18.66 -22.65
N MET A 561 39.30 -17.70 -23.41
CA MET A 561 40.25 -17.84 -24.54
C MET A 561 40.80 -16.42 -24.80
N GLY A 562 42.04 -16.08 -25.13
CA GLY A 562 43.31 -16.75 -25.38
C GLY A 562 44.20 -15.75 -26.14
N LYS A 563 45.49 -15.64 -25.75
CA LYS A 563 46.65 -15.10 -26.50
C LYS A 563 46.87 -13.58 -26.71
N LYS A 564 48.04 -13.17 -26.18
CA LYS A 564 49.19 -12.46 -26.80
C LYS A 564 49.33 -10.91 -26.74
N LYS A 565 50.45 -10.53 -26.07
CA LYS A 565 51.55 -9.61 -26.42
C LYS A 565 51.40 -8.07 -26.32
N GLY A 566 52.42 -7.49 -25.66
CA GLY A 566 52.97 -6.12 -25.86
C GLY A 566 52.17 -5.02 -25.17
N GLY A 567 52.72 -4.07 -24.42
CA GLY A 567 54.07 -3.57 -24.22
C GLY A 567 53.98 -2.39 -23.24
N LYS A 568 55.02 -2.18 -22.43
CA LYS A 568 55.13 -1.03 -21.52
C LYS A 568 55.27 0.26 -22.34
N ILE A 569 54.47 1.29 -22.05
CA ILE A 569 54.83 2.69 -22.37
C ILE A 569 54.53 3.56 -21.15
N ASP A 570 55.57 4.33 -20.83
CA ASP A 570 55.88 5.12 -19.64
C ASP A 570 55.09 6.45 -19.58
N PRO A 571 54.63 6.95 -18.41
CA PRO A 571 53.63 8.01 -18.28
C PRO A 571 54.20 9.44 -18.22
N LEU A 572 55.22 9.78 -19.01
CA LEU A 572 55.88 11.10 -18.98
C LEU A 572 56.32 11.65 -20.36
N LYS A 573 55.45 11.59 -21.36
CA LYS A 573 55.55 12.41 -22.59
C LYS A 573 54.13 12.89 -22.93
N SER A 574 53.77 14.16 -22.99
CA SER A 574 54.55 15.39 -23.06
C SER A 574 53.65 16.53 -22.59
N PHE A 575 54.01 17.15 -21.46
CA PHE A 575 53.71 18.55 -21.22
C PHE A 575 54.30 19.39 -22.37
N LYS A 576 53.51 20.29 -22.96
CA LYS A 576 53.98 21.64 -23.35
C LYS A 576 52.81 22.57 -23.70
N SER A 577 52.68 23.58 -22.84
CA SER A 577 52.45 25.01 -23.07
C SER A 577 51.49 25.48 -24.18
N LYS A 578 50.50 26.27 -23.73
CA LYS A 578 49.68 27.21 -24.52
C LYS A 578 50.49 28.05 -25.52
N LYS A 579 49.86 28.35 -26.65
CA LYS A 579 49.68 29.71 -27.16
C LYS A 579 48.22 29.89 -27.54
#